data_AF-A0A086YSX3-F1
#
_entry.id   AF-A0A086YSX3-F1
#
_cell.length_a   1.000
_cell.length_b   1.000
_cell.length_c   1.000
_cell.angle_alpha   90.00
_cell.angle_beta   90.00
_cell.angle_gamma   90.00
#
_symmetry.space_group_name_H-M   'P 1'
#
loop_
_entity.id
_entity.type
_entity.pdbx_description
1 polymer ?
#
loop_
_entity_poly.entity_id
_entity_poly.type
_entity_poly.pdbx_seq_one_letter_code
_entity_poly.pdbx_strand_id
1 'polypeptide(L)'
;MNYQGELEKFRMKIGYESLLVRKDIVTDEKVREKCKVDTSNYGKNYACPPFSPVITQFKKRNIFIYLLYIQGKEIEKWDLLAKLIFDYGKKLEKELAGICLIAGPCKLCKSCKAETAETCPFPQERRYSFTGVGLDTEKLNKILRRKIIWDNRYISAVGGCLTDKEGVDSDKLFSILQGERG
;
A
#
# COMPACT_ATOMS: atom_id res chain seq x y z
N MET A 1 -1.42 -5.17 -17.01
CA MET A 1 -0.91 -3.91 -17.59
C MET A 1 0.60 -3.96 -17.51
N ASN A 2 1.33 -3.67 -18.58
CA ASN A 2 2.80 -3.73 -18.58
C ASN A 2 3.37 -2.44 -17.99
N TYR A 3 3.64 -2.43 -16.69
CA TYR A 3 4.26 -1.28 -16.01
C TYR A 3 5.63 -0.94 -16.58
N GLN A 4 6.37 -1.90 -17.13
CA GLN A 4 7.65 -1.62 -17.78
C GLN A 4 7.47 -0.67 -18.97
N GLY A 5 6.43 -0.87 -19.79
CA GLY A 5 6.12 0.03 -20.89
C GLY A 5 5.76 1.45 -20.46
N GLU A 6 5.04 1.62 -19.34
CA GLU A 6 4.77 2.96 -18.78
C GLU A 6 6.04 3.59 -18.19
N LEU A 7 6.84 2.83 -17.43
CA LEU A 7 8.10 3.31 -16.87
C LEU A 7 9.10 3.70 -17.98
N GLU A 8 9.18 2.93 -19.05
CA GLU A 8 9.99 3.23 -20.25
C GLU A 8 9.50 4.49 -20.96
N LYS A 9 8.18 4.60 -21.18
CA LYS A 9 7.54 5.78 -21.80
C LYS A 9 7.90 7.07 -21.07
N PHE A 10 7.91 7.05 -19.74
CA PHE A 10 8.27 8.21 -18.93
C PHE A 10 9.77 8.27 -18.56
N ARG A 11 10.59 7.33 -19.06
CA ARG A 11 12.03 7.19 -18.75
C ARG A 11 12.31 7.18 -17.23
N MET A 12 11.43 6.53 -16.48
CA MET A 12 11.45 6.51 -15.02
C MET A 12 12.23 5.31 -14.48
N LYS A 13 13.10 5.56 -13.51
CA LYS A 13 13.71 4.51 -12.69
C LYS A 13 12.97 4.41 -11.37
N ILE A 14 12.58 3.18 -11.00
CA ILE A 14 11.93 2.90 -9.72
C ILE A 14 12.98 2.54 -8.66
N GLY A 15 12.93 3.26 -7.55
CA GLY A 15 13.62 2.92 -6.32
C GLY A 15 12.74 2.06 -5.43
N TYR A 16 13.40 1.23 -4.63
CA TYR A 16 12.76 0.28 -3.73
C TYR A 16 13.48 0.26 -2.39
N GLU A 17 12.69 0.23 -1.32
CA GLU A 17 13.15 -0.07 0.03
C GLU A 17 12.13 -1.01 0.68
N SER A 18 12.58 -1.95 1.48
CA SER A 18 11.69 -2.84 2.22
C SER A 18 12.22 -3.18 3.61
N LEU A 19 11.32 -3.57 4.49
CA LEU A 19 11.62 -4.05 5.84
C LEU A 19 10.52 -4.99 6.32
N LEU A 20 10.93 -6.01 7.08
CA LEU A 20 10.02 -6.85 7.85
C LEU A 20 10.11 -6.43 9.31
N VAL A 21 8.98 -6.03 9.89
CA VAL A 21 8.89 -5.65 11.30
C VAL A 21 7.64 -6.24 11.92
N ARG A 22 7.60 -6.29 13.26
CA ARG A 22 6.34 -6.53 13.94
C ARG A 22 5.38 -5.36 13.71
N LYS A 23 4.10 -5.65 13.52
CA LYS A 23 3.11 -4.61 13.16
C LYS A 23 2.87 -3.57 14.27
N ASP A 24 3.11 -3.91 15.53
CA ASP A 24 2.97 -3.03 16.69
C ASP A 24 3.91 -1.82 16.62
N ILE A 25 5.11 -2.00 16.05
CA ILE A 25 6.13 -0.95 15.89
C ILE A 25 5.60 0.23 15.06
N VAL A 26 4.74 -0.05 14.08
CA VAL A 26 4.21 0.92 13.13
C VAL A 26 2.71 1.17 13.30
N THR A 27 2.11 0.74 14.41
CA THR A 27 0.68 0.93 14.69
C THR A 27 0.46 2.19 15.53
N ASP A 28 -0.56 2.98 15.19
CA ASP A 28 -1.11 4.03 16.05
C ASP A 28 -2.61 4.22 15.78
N GLU A 29 -3.46 3.88 16.74
CA GLU A 29 -4.92 3.96 16.56
C GLU A 29 -5.39 5.40 16.28
N LYS A 30 -4.65 6.42 16.72
CA LYS A 30 -4.98 7.83 16.44
C LYS A 30 -4.91 8.14 14.95
N VAL A 31 -4.10 7.41 14.17
CA VAL A 31 -4.04 7.58 12.71
C VAL A 31 -5.38 7.23 12.07
N ARG A 32 -6.04 6.17 12.57
CA ARG A 32 -7.36 5.79 12.07
C ARG A 32 -8.41 6.84 12.41
N GLU A 33 -8.29 7.49 13.57
CA GLU A 33 -9.18 8.62 13.94
C GLU A 33 -9.00 9.83 13.02
N LYS A 34 -7.77 10.16 12.60
CA LYS A 34 -7.51 11.19 11.59
C LYS A 34 -8.21 10.87 10.26
N CYS A 35 -8.26 9.59 9.86
CA CYS A 35 -9.01 9.17 8.68
C CYS A 35 -10.53 9.35 8.79
N LYS A 36 -11.10 9.48 10.00
CA LYS A 36 -12.53 9.79 10.17
C LYS A 36 -12.85 11.26 9.90
N VAL A 37 -11.90 12.14 10.15
CA VAL A 37 -12.03 13.58 9.92
C VAL A 37 -11.93 13.90 8.42
N ASP A 38 -11.13 13.14 7.68
CA ASP A 38 -11.05 13.26 6.22
C ASP A 38 -12.27 12.63 5.52
N THR A 39 -13.27 13.47 5.21
CA THR A 39 -14.53 13.07 4.57
C THR A 39 -14.40 12.74 3.08
N SER A 40 -13.20 12.84 2.50
CA SER A 40 -13.00 12.48 1.08
C SER A 40 -13.28 11.00 0.83
N ASN A 41 -12.88 10.12 1.75
CA ASN A 41 -13.01 8.67 1.61
C ASN A 41 -13.75 7.99 2.79
N TYR A 42 -13.82 8.63 3.96
CA TYR A 42 -14.54 8.09 5.11
C TYR A 42 -16.00 7.82 4.78
N GLY A 43 -16.48 6.59 5.03
CA GLY A 43 -17.85 6.18 4.72
C GLY A 43 -18.17 6.08 3.22
N LYS A 44 -17.20 6.33 2.34
CA LYS A 44 -17.38 6.36 0.87
C LYS A 44 -16.52 5.35 0.14
N ASN A 45 -15.52 4.76 0.79
CA ASN A 45 -14.66 3.75 0.17
C ASN A 45 -14.51 2.52 1.06
N TYR A 46 -14.76 1.33 0.51
CA TYR A 46 -14.63 0.09 1.27
C TYR A 46 -13.20 -0.18 1.79
N ALA A 47 -12.15 0.41 1.24
CA ALA A 47 -10.79 0.28 1.75
C ALA A 47 -10.50 1.15 2.98
N CYS A 48 -11.43 2.04 3.35
CA CYS A 48 -11.28 3.04 4.40
C CYS A 48 -12.31 2.82 5.52
N PRO A 49 -12.12 3.46 6.69
CA PRO A 49 -13.11 3.45 7.76
C PRO A 49 -14.47 4.01 7.30
N PRO A 50 -15.60 3.55 7.88
CA PRO A 50 -15.70 2.53 8.93
C PRO A 50 -15.59 1.09 8.40
N PHE A 51 -15.53 0.88 7.08
CA PHE A 51 -15.57 -0.46 6.46
C PHE A 51 -14.24 -1.22 6.56
N SER A 52 -13.12 -0.50 6.70
CA SER A 52 -11.83 -1.14 6.97
C SER A 52 -11.77 -1.65 8.42
N PRO A 53 -11.24 -2.87 8.63
CA PRO A 53 -10.98 -3.39 9.96
C PRO A 53 -9.90 -2.56 10.65
N VAL A 54 -9.85 -2.65 11.98
CA VAL A 54 -8.74 -2.13 12.77
C VAL A 54 -7.56 -3.12 12.71
N ILE A 55 -6.33 -2.61 12.80
CA ILE A 55 -5.12 -3.43 12.64
C ILE A 55 -5.03 -4.60 13.64
N THR A 56 -5.66 -4.48 14.80
CA THR A 56 -5.74 -5.51 15.85
C THR A 56 -6.63 -6.69 15.46
N GLN A 57 -7.58 -6.52 14.53
CA GLN A 57 -8.42 -7.62 14.03
C GLN A 57 -7.67 -8.59 13.10
N PHE A 58 -6.53 -8.18 12.55
CA PHE A 58 -5.68 -9.08 11.77
C PHE A 58 -4.84 -9.95 12.71
N LYS A 59 -4.91 -11.28 12.57
CA LYS A 59 -4.13 -12.21 13.42
C LYS A 59 -2.62 -12.21 13.14
N LYS A 60 -2.22 -11.73 11.95
CA LYS A 60 -0.81 -11.65 11.53
C LYS A 60 0.00 -10.79 12.50
N ARG A 61 1.20 -11.24 12.87
CA ARG A 61 2.08 -10.55 13.84
C ARG A 61 3.04 -9.57 13.17
N ASN A 62 3.52 -9.91 11.99
CA ASN A 62 4.52 -9.15 11.26
C ASN A 62 3.90 -8.44 10.06
N ILE A 63 4.61 -7.44 9.55
CA ILE A 63 4.28 -6.73 8.33
C ILE A 63 5.54 -6.55 7.50
N PHE A 64 5.49 -7.04 6.26
CA PHE A 64 6.49 -6.73 5.24
C PHE A 64 6.10 -5.41 4.59
N ILE A 65 6.85 -4.36 4.87
CA ILE A 65 6.62 -3.02 4.34
C ILE A 65 7.55 -2.81 3.14
N TYR A 66 7.00 -2.21 2.09
CA TYR A 66 7.75 -1.87 0.90
C TYR A 66 7.40 -0.46 0.43
N LEU A 67 8.43 0.30 0.09
CA LEU A 67 8.36 1.66 -0.42
C LEU A 67 8.82 1.66 -1.87
N LEU A 68 7.98 2.19 -2.75
CA LEU A 68 8.33 2.48 -4.13
C LEU A 68 8.47 3.99 -4.30
N TYR A 69 9.52 4.44 -4.98
CA TYR A 69 9.74 5.85 -5.23
C TYR A 69 10.36 6.13 -6.59
N ILE A 70 10.08 7.31 -7.13
CA ILE A 70 10.51 7.77 -8.45
C ILE A 70 10.83 9.27 -8.39
N GLN A 71 11.66 9.74 -9.30
CA GLN A 71 12.06 11.14 -9.34
C GLN A 71 10.97 12.06 -9.92
N GLY A 72 10.81 13.23 -9.29
CA GLY A 72 9.87 14.27 -9.69
C GLY A 72 8.48 14.14 -9.08
N LYS A 73 7.70 15.21 -9.22
CA LYS A 73 6.37 15.38 -8.62
C LYS A 73 5.32 15.58 -9.71
N GLU A 74 4.66 14.50 -10.11
CA GLU A 74 3.55 14.50 -11.06
C GLU A 74 2.41 13.61 -10.52
N ILE A 75 1.17 13.93 -10.87
CA ILE A 75 0.00 13.18 -10.38
C ILE A 75 -0.10 11.81 -11.06
N GLU A 76 0.23 11.75 -12.35
CA GLU A 76 0.29 10.52 -13.14
C GLU A 76 1.32 9.54 -12.55
N LYS A 77 2.43 10.09 -12.06
CA LYS A 77 3.47 9.35 -11.33
C LYS A 77 2.94 8.76 -10.03
N TRP A 78 2.10 9.50 -9.29
CA TRP A 78 1.44 8.98 -8.09
C TRP A 78 0.49 7.84 -8.42
N ASP A 79 -0.37 8.03 -9.43
CA ASP A 79 -1.36 7.02 -9.83
C ASP A 79 -0.67 5.74 -10.32
N LEU A 80 0.44 5.88 -11.05
CA LEU A 80 1.28 4.76 -11.45
C LEU A 80 1.84 4.01 -10.24
N LEU A 81 2.42 4.72 -9.26
CA LEU A 81 2.95 4.11 -8.04
C LEU A 81 1.86 3.44 -7.20
N ALA A 82 0.72 4.10 -6.99
CA ALA A 82 -0.40 3.53 -6.23
C ALA A 82 -0.92 2.24 -6.89
N LYS A 83 -1.04 2.25 -8.22
CA LYS A 83 -1.42 1.07 -9.00
C LYS A 83 -0.38 -0.03 -8.90
N LEU A 84 0.91 0.31 -8.93
CA LEU A 84 2.01 -0.66 -8.84
C LEU A 84 2.10 -1.28 -7.43
N ILE A 85 1.93 -0.48 -6.37
CA ILE A 85 1.81 -0.96 -4.98
C ILE A 85 0.67 -1.97 -4.85
N PHE A 86 -0.48 -1.66 -5.44
CA PHE A 86 -1.66 -2.52 -5.44
C PHE A 86 -1.38 -3.85 -6.14
N ASP A 87 -0.89 -3.83 -7.39
CA ASP A 87 -0.64 -5.04 -8.18
C ASP A 87 0.52 -5.88 -7.63
N TYR A 88 1.59 -5.25 -7.12
CA TYR A 88 2.67 -5.95 -6.43
C TYR A 88 2.17 -6.62 -5.15
N GLY A 89 1.34 -5.94 -4.37
CA GLY A 89 0.69 -6.51 -3.20
C GLY A 89 -0.07 -7.81 -3.52
N LYS A 90 -0.82 -7.85 -4.64
CA LYS A 90 -1.49 -9.09 -5.08
C LYS A 90 -0.55 -10.28 -5.21
N LYS A 91 0.65 -10.04 -5.76
CA LYS A 91 1.65 -11.10 -5.95
C LYS A 91 2.26 -11.50 -4.62
N LEU A 92 2.55 -10.53 -3.76
CA LEU A 92 3.12 -10.76 -2.42
C LEU A 92 2.20 -11.54 -1.48
N GLU A 93 0.87 -11.41 -1.60
CA GLU A 93 -0.07 -12.17 -0.77
C GLU A 93 0.18 -13.68 -0.84
N LYS A 94 0.53 -14.19 -2.03
CA LYS A 94 0.86 -15.61 -2.22
C LYS A 94 2.19 -15.98 -1.56
N GLU A 95 3.26 -15.25 -1.86
CA GLU A 95 4.60 -15.51 -1.34
C GLU A 95 4.69 -15.43 0.18
N LEU A 96 3.96 -14.47 0.76
CA LEU A 96 3.99 -14.18 2.18
C LEU A 96 2.85 -14.85 2.95
N ALA A 97 1.96 -15.59 2.27
CA ALA A 97 0.72 -16.12 2.84
C ALA A 97 0.00 -15.04 3.68
N GLY A 98 -0.13 -13.86 3.08
CA GLY A 98 -0.37 -12.60 3.77
C GLY A 98 -1.58 -11.82 3.25
N ILE A 99 -1.80 -10.66 3.87
CA ILE A 99 -2.89 -9.73 3.51
C ILE A 99 -2.25 -8.39 3.16
N CYS A 100 -2.39 -7.95 1.92
CA CYS A 100 -1.79 -6.69 1.49
C CYS A 100 -2.67 -5.46 1.78
N LEU A 101 -1.97 -4.38 2.08
CA LEU A 101 -2.45 -3.05 2.38
C LEU A 101 -1.82 -2.08 1.36
N ILE A 102 -2.57 -1.04 1.02
CA ILE A 102 -2.23 -0.14 -0.08
C ILE A 102 -2.10 1.31 0.38
N ALA A 103 -1.39 2.11 -0.42
CA ALA A 103 -1.36 3.56 -0.27
C ALA A 103 -2.70 4.17 -0.72
N GLY A 104 -3.36 4.90 0.17
CA GLY A 104 -4.59 5.62 -0.15
C GLY A 104 -5.83 4.72 -0.29
N PRO A 105 -6.88 5.20 -0.98
CA PRO A 105 -8.14 4.47 -1.15
C PRO A 105 -8.07 3.42 -2.26
N CYS A 106 -9.00 2.46 -2.26
CA CYS A 106 -9.15 1.52 -3.36
C CYS A 106 -9.73 2.23 -4.59
N LYS A 107 -9.12 2.00 -5.76
CA LYS A 107 -9.51 2.57 -7.07
C LYS A 107 -9.99 1.51 -8.09
N LEU A 108 -10.50 0.36 -7.62
CA LEU A 108 -11.00 -0.71 -8.51
C LEU A 108 -12.25 -0.31 -9.31
N CYS A 109 -13.11 0.51 -8.71
CA CYS A 109 -14.31 1.05 -9.36
C CYS A 109 -14.07 2.51 -9.77
N LYS A 110 -14.82 3.00 -10.78
CA LYS A 110 -14.85 4.43 -11.12
C LYS A 110 -15.43 5.28 -9.97
N SER A 111 -16.51 4.80 -9.35
CA SER A 111 -17.07 5.32 -8.10
C SER A 111 -17.34 4.13 -7.18
N CYS A 112 -17.06 4.27 -5.89
CA CYS A 112 -17.14 3.15 -4.97
C CYS A 112 -18.60 2.90 -4.58
N LYS A 113 -19.01 1.63 -4.60
CA LYS A 113 -20.37 1.20 -4.23
C LYS A 113 -20.75 1.47 -2.77
N ALA A 114 -19.76 1.78 -1.92
CA ALA A 114 -20.03 2.27 -0.56
C ALA A 114 -20.79 3.61 -0.56
N GLU A 115 -20.57 4.49 -1.56
CA GLU A 115 -21.26 5.79 -1.67
C GLU A 115 -22.79 5.63 -1.84
N THR A 116 -23.22 4.52 -2.44
CA THR A 116 -24.63 4.17 -2.68
C THR A 116 -25.13 3.06 -1.76
N ALA A 117 -24.37 2.71 -0.72
CA ALA A 117 -24.66 1.61 0.20
C ALA A 117 -24.88 0.24 -0.48
N GLU A 118 -24.30 0.03 -1.66
CA GLU A 118 -24.32 -1.23 -2.40
C GLU A 118 -23.09 -2.09 -2.07
N THR A 119 -23.22 -3.41 -2.14
CA THR A 119 -22.11 -4.35 -1.90
C THR A 119 -20.92 -4.09 -2.84
N CYS A 120 -19.70 -4.29 -2.34
CA CYS A 120 -18.51 -4.23 -3.17
C CYS A 120 -18.54 -5.33 -4.25
N PRO A 121 -18.42 -4.98 -5.55
CA PRO A 121 -18.36 -5.99 -6.62
C PRO A 121 -17.00 -6.71 -6.71
N PHE A 122 -16.00 -6.24 -5.95
CA PHE A 122 -14.63 -6.78 -5.94
C PHE A 122 -14.13 -7.08 -4.51
N PRO A 123 -14.85 -7.90 -3.72
CA PRO A 123 -14.57 -8.07 -2.31
C PRO A 123 -13.22 -8.76 -2.04
N GLN A 124 -12.80 -9.65 -2.94
CA GLN A 124 -11.53 -10.41 -2.83
C GLN A 124 -10.34 -9.62 -3.38
N GLU A 125 -10.57 -8.74 -4.36
CA GLU A 125 -9.54 -7.93 -4.99
C GLU A 125 -9.33 -6.61 -4.26
N ARG A 126 -10.26 -6.15 -3.44
CA ARG A 126 -10.05 -4.94 -2.65
C ARG A 126 -8.94 -5.18 -1.62
N ARG A 127 -8.03 -4.21 -1.49
CA ARG A 127 -7.09 -4.10 -0.38
C ARG A 127 -7.45 -2.89 0.48
N TYR A 128 -7.14 -2.97 1.78
CA TYR A 128 -7.40 -1.88 2.71
C TYR A 128 -6.30 -0.83 2.68
N SER A 129 -6.66 0.40 3.01
CA SER A 129 -5.71 1.49 3.15
C SER A 129 -4.78 1.27 4.33
N PHE A 130 -3.48 1.51 4.14
CA PHE A 130 -2.44 1.40 5.18
C PHE A 130 -2.79 2.22 6.43
N THR A 131 -3.11 3.50 6.25
CA THR A 131 -3.54 4.39 7.34
C THR A 131 -4.97 4.08 7.79
N GLY A 132 -5.83 3.64 6.88
CA GLY A 132 -7.22 3.27 7.18
C GLY A 132 -7.38 2.07 8.12
N VAL A 133 -6.37 1.21 8.24
CA VAL A 133 -6.35 0.14 9.26
C VAL A 133 -5.67 0.58 10.57
N GLY A 134 -5.02 1.75 10.61
CA GLY A 134 -4.35 2.29 11.80
C GLY A 134 -2.82 2.14 11.81
N LEU A 135 -2.18 1.97 10.65
CA LEU A 135 -0.71 2.01 10.56
C LEU A 135 -0.21 3.44 10.31
N ASP A 136 0.86 3.80 10.99
CA ASP A 136 1.39 5.15 11.11
C ASP A 136 2.60 5.36 10.21
N THR A 137 2.43 6.21 9.19
CA THR A 137 3.49 6.60 8.26
C THR A 137 4.58 7.45 8.91
N GLU A 138 4.30 8.18 10.00
CA GLU A 138 5.30 8.95 10.75
C GLU A 138 6.21 8.02 11.56
N LYS A 139 5.65 7.00 12.23
CA LYS A 139 6.47 5.96 12.89
C LYS A 139 7.32 5.21 11.87
N LEU A 140 6.70 4.82 10.76
CA LEU A 140 7.42 4.16 9.67
C LEU A 140 8.54 5.04 9.08
N ASN A 141 8.31 6.34 8.93
CA ASN A 141 9.32 7.30 8.49
C ASN A 141 10.54 7.36 9.41
N LYS A 142 10.42 7.04 10.71
CA LYS A 142 11.57 7.02 11.62
C LYS A 142 12.50 5.84 11.40
N ILE A 143 11.97 4.72 10.88
CA ILE A 143 12.73 3.48 10.69
C ILE A 143 13.18 3.26 9.24
N LEU A 144 12.50 3.87 8.27
CA LEU A 144 12.95 3.86 6.87
C LEU A 144 14.19 4.75 6.67
N ARG A 145 15.10 4.26 5.82
CA ARG A 145 16.23 5.04 5.29
C ARG A 145 15.73 6.14 4.37
N ARG A 146 14.81 5.82 3.45
CA ARG A 146 14.11 6.80 2.60
C ARG A 146 12.81 7.24 3.27
N LYS A 147 12.62 8.55 3.38
CA LYS A 147 11.37 9.09 3.92
C LYS A 147 10.25 8.92 2.89
N ILE A 148 9.06 8.63 3.39
CA ILE A 148 7.79 8.74 2.70
C ILE A 148 7.50 10.23 2.58
N ILE A 149 8.01 10.82 1.51
CA ILE A 149 7.87 12.23 1.18
C ILE A 149 7.19 12.39 -0.17
N TRP A 150 6.44 13.48 -0.28
CA TRP A 150 5.94 13.99 -1.54
C TRP A 150 6.48 15.40 -1.74
N ASP A 151 7.69 15.48 -2.29
CA ASP A 151 8.39 16.75 -2.53
C ASP A 151 8.76 16.90 -4.00
N ASN A 152 9.45 17.99 -4.34
CA ASN A 152 9.84 18.27 -5.72
C ASN A 152 10.92 17.30 -6.26
N ARG A 153 11.58 16.54 -5.38
CA ARG A 153 12.66 15.62 -5.73
C ARG A 153 12.12 14.22 -6.00
N TYR A 154 11.23 13.73 -5.15
CA TYR A 154 10.69 12.39 -5.24
C TYR A 154 9.21 12.33 -4.86
N ILE A 155 8.52 11.38 -5.48
CA ILE A 155 7.24 10.87 -5.00
C ILE A 155 7.40 9.42 -4.59
N SER A 156 6.72 9.04 -3.51
CA SER A 156 6.79 7.71 -2.94
C SER A 156 5.40 7.17 -2.59
N ALA A 157 5.25 5.86 -2.66
CA ALA A 157 4.06 5.15 -2.22
C ALA A 157 4.46 3.94 -1.38
N VAL A 158 3.77 3.73 -0.28
CA VAL A 158 4.02 2.64 0.66
C VAL A 158 2.94 1.57 0.53
N GLY A 159 3.36 0.32 0.53
CA GLY A 159 2.49 -0.84 0.73
C GLY A 159 2.94 -1.66 1.93
N GLY A 160 2.08 -2.56 2.38
CA GLY A 160 2.43 -3.48 3.46
C GLY A 160 1.71 -4.81 3.30
N CYS A 161 2.41 -5.91 3.53
CA CYS A 161 1.83 -7.25 3.54
C CYS A 161 1.89 -7.82 4.96
N LEU A 162 0.74 -7.93 5.62
CA LEU A 162 0.63 -8.58 6.92
C LEU A 162 0.93 -10.08 6.77
N THR A 163 1.83 -10.60 7.59
CA THR A 163 2.33 -11.98 7.48
C THR A 163 2.76 -12.55 8.85
N ASP A 164 2.94 -13.87 8.90
CA ASP A 164 3.53 -14.59 10.04
C ASP A 164 4.97 -15.05 9.75
N LYS A 165 5.54 -14.65 8.61
CA LYS A 165 6.95 -14.89 8.31
C LYS A 165 7.81 -14.12 9.32
N GLU A 166 8.83 -14.79 9.88
CA GLU A 166 9.83 -14.19 10.78
C GLU A 166 11.05 -13.63 10.00
N GLY A 167 11.19 -14.01 8.73
CA GLY A 167 12.22 -13.54 7.83
C GLY A 167 11.74 -13.60 6.38
N VAL A 168 12.31 -12.75 5.53
CA VAL A 168 12.02 -12.65 4.10
C VAL A 168 13.30 -12.40 3.32
N ASP A 169 13.32 -12.87 2.08
CA ASP A 169 14.34 -12.49 1.10
C ASP A 169 13.84 -11.29 0.31
N SER A 170 14.29 -10.09 0.70
CA SER A 170 13.85 -8.84 0.07
C SER A 170 14.20 -8.73 -1.40
N ASP A 171 15.31 -9.32 -1.83
CA ASP A 171 15.76 -9.27 -3.23
C ASP A 171 14.89 -10.20 -4.10
N LYS A 172 14.59 -11.40 -3.60
CA LYS A 172 13.63 -12.30 -4.24
C LYS A 172 12.24 -11.67 -4.32
N LEU A 173 11.76 -11.03 -3.26
CA LEU A 173 10.44 -10.39 -3.31
C LEU A 173 10.44 -9.21 -4.30
N PHE A 174 11.50 -8.42 -4.34
CA PHE A 174 11.61 -7.32 -5.30
C PHE A 174 11.64 -7.78 -6.76
N SER A 175 12.22 -8.93 -7.08
CA SER A 175 12.24 -9.46 -8.46
C SER A 175 10.84 -9.72 -9.02
N ILE A 176 9.86 -10.05 -8.16
CA ILE A 176 8.44 -10.25 -8.51
C ILE A 176 7.81 -8.96 -9.05
N LEU A 177 8.25 -7.80 -8.53
CA LEU A 177 7.84 -6.49 -9.04
C LEU A 177 8.34 -6.27 -10.46
N GLN A 178 9.60 -6.65 -10.72
CA GLN A 178 10.25 -6.49 -12.03
C GLN A 178 9.68 -7.44 -13.10
N GLY A 179 8.95 -8.47 -12.67
CA GLY A 179 8.39 -9.49 -13.54
C GLY A 179 9.37 -10.65 -13.67
N GLU A 180 8.93 -11.86 -13.32
CA GLU A 180 9.66 -13.05 -13.70
C GLU A 180 9.76 -13.08 -15.23
N ARG A 181 10.99 -13.03 -15.75
CA ARG A 181 11.31 -13.69 -17.01
C ARG A 181 11.32 -15.19 -16.72
N GLY A 182 10.13 -15.77 -16.56
CA GLY A 182 9.89 -17.21 -16.52
C GLY A 182 9.18 -17.60 -17.79
#